data_AF-A0A9W9Y6S8-F1
#
_entry.id   AF-A0A9W9Y6S8-F1
#
_cell.length_a   1.000
_cell.length_b   1.000
_cell.length_c   1.000
_cell.angle_alpha   90.00
_cell.angle_beta   90.00
_cell.angle_gamma   90.00
#
_symmetry.space_group_name_H-M   'P 1'
#
loop_
_entity.id
_entity.type
_entity.pdbx_description
1 polymer ?
#
loop_
_entity_poly.entity_id
_entity_poly.type
_entity_poly.pdbx_seq_one_letter_code
_entity_poly.pdbx_strand_id
1 'polypeptide(L)'
;MGHSVTITEELAEKMTLPKGSDPEVRNKLLERIADCCMQQRSYHLSSQKYTQAGNKIKGRALDSLATFYDACAQVEIDEYQNYDKALGALTEAYKCMAKAKTKNPTDQEEKVAYLKQRIGFLKKFVQARRTYEEDPDEAVKQCHILLEEPDLETAVRVGDVYGIIVEHYARQQNYTKAFSVMEEMRRRVPNVNMAYYVNMKTIEATHKAVGAPLMRGHGRREGKHPAGNWTKMKEKRLRRRWKRI
;
A
#
# COMPACT_ATOMS: atom_id res chain seq x y z
N MET A 1 -20.18 -31.74 -2.94
CA MET A 1 -18.74 -31.72 -2.59
C MET A 1 -18.01 -30.90 -3.64
N GLY A 2 -17.69 -29.63 -3.36
CA GLY A 2 -16.94 -28.78 -4.29
C GLY A 2 -15.47 -28.78 -3.90
N HIS A 3 -14.62 -29.48 -4.64
CA HIS A 3 -13.19 -29.38 -4.44
C HIS A 3 -12.72 -27.99 -4.91
N SER A 4 -12.41 -27.10 -3.97
CA SER A 4 -11.83 -25.78 -4.25
C SER A 4 -10.36 -25.93 -4.65
N VAL A 5 -10.10 -26.26 -5.91
CA VAL A 5 -8.73 -26.33 -6.45
C VAL A 5 -8.27 -24.92 -6.77
N THR A 6 -7.23 -24.45 -6.07
CA THR A 6 -6.58 -23.17 -6.36
C THR A 6 -5.90 -23.22 -7.73
N ILE A 7 -6.24 -22.29 -8.61
CA ILE A 7 -5.64 -22.13 -9.92
C ILE A 7 -4.27 -21.45 -9.75
N THR A 8 -3.22 -22.26 -9.85
CA THR A 8 -1.84 -21.76 -9.90
C THR A 8 -1.50 -21.26 -11.30
N GLU A 9 -0.45 -20.46 -11.42
CA GLU A 9 0.05 -19.94 -12.71
C GLU A 9 0.35 -21.08 -13.70
N GLU A 10 1.01 -22.14 -13.23
CA GLU A 10 1.28 -23.34 -14.03
C GLU A 10 0.01 -24.05 -14.49
N LEU A 11 -0.98 -24.18 -13.59
CA LEU A 11 -2.25 -24.84 -13.92
C LEU A 11 -3.03 -24.01 -14.94
N ALA A 12 -3.08 -22.69 -14.78
CA ALA A 12 -3.73 -21.79 -15.72
C ALA A 12 -3.09 -21.81 -17.11
N GLU A 13 -1.76 -21.90 -17.20
CA GLU A 13 -1.06 -22.07 -18.48
C GLU A 13 -1.36 -23.42 -19.13
N LYS A 14 -1.33 -24.52 -18.36
CA LYS A 14 -1.66 -25.86 -18.89
C LYS A 14 -3.12 -26.01 -19.33
N MET A 15 -4.03 -25.29 -18.69
CA MET A 15 -5.45 -25.25 -19.07
C MET A 15 -5.72 -24.32 -20.26
N THR A 16 -4.75 -23.53 -20.70
CA THR A 16 -4.92 -22.61 -21.84
C THR A 16 -4.67 -23.35 -23.15
N LEU A 17 -5.57 -23.20 -24.13
CA LEU A 17 -5.37 -23.80 -25.46
C LEU A 17 -4.21 -23.11 -26.23
N PRO A 18 -3.45 -23.86 -27.05
CA PRO A 18 -2.35 -23.32 -27.86
C PRO A 18 -2.81 -22.21 -28.81
N LYS A 19 -1.92 -21.29 -29.20
CA LYS A 19 -2.27 -20.15 -30.08
C LYS A 19 -2.81 -20.53 -31.48
N GLY A 20 -2.61 -21.78 -31.92
CA GLY A 20 -3.15 -22.30 -33.19
C GLY A 20 -4.54 -22.95 -33.09
N SER A 21 -5.14 -23.02 -31.90
CA SER A 21 -6.51 -23.52 -31.73
C SER A 21 -7.55 -22.46 -32.12
N ASP A 22 -8.81 -22.88 -32.26
CA ASP A 22 -9.95 -21.99 -32.50
C ASP A 22 -9.92 -20.77 -31.54
N PRO A 23 -9.82 -19.53 -32.08
CA PRO A 23 -9.73 -18.32 -31.26
C PRO A 23 -10.94 -18.09 -30.35
N GLU A 24 -12.15 -18.45 -30.78
CA GLU A 24 -13.37 -18.22 -30.00
C GLU A 24 -13.42 -19.15 -28.79
N VAL A 25 -13.11 -20.44 -28.99
CA VAL A 25 -13.05 -21.43 -27.92
C VAL A 25 -11.92 -21.10 -26.94
N ARG A 26 -10.75 -20.75 -27.48
CA ARG A 26 -9.59 -20.34 -26.68
C ARG A 26 -9.87 -19.12 -25.82
N ASN A 27 -10.54 -18.11 -26.37
CA ASN A 27 -10.89 -16.89 -25.64
C ASN A 27 -11.94 -17.18 -24.55
N LYS A 28 -12.98 -17.98 -24.84
CA LYS A 28 -13.97 -18.42 -23.83
C LYS A 28 -13.31 -19.17 -22.68
N LEU A 29 -12.34 -20.04 -22.96
CA LEU A 29 -11.63 -20.79 -21.94
C LEU A 29 -10.74 -19.89 -21.08
N LEU A 30 -10.00 -18.96 -21.71
CA LEU A 30 -9.21 -17.95 -21.02
C LEU A 30 -10.07 -17.07 -20.08
N GLU A 31 -11.27 -16.69 -20.52
CA GLU A 31 -12.23 -15.96 -19.69
C GLU A 31 -12.69 -16.78 -18.48
N ARG A 32 -13.01 -18.06 -18.65
CA ARG A 32 -13.41 -18.93 -17.54
C ARG A 32 -12.29 -19.14 -16.53
N ILE A 33 -11.06 -19.31 -17.00
CA ILE A 33 -9.88 -19.40 -16.13
C ILE A 33 -9.70 -18.09 -15.36
N ALA A 34 -9.83 -16.95 -16.03
CA ALA A 34 -9.74 -15.64 -15.40
C ALA A 34 -10.84 -15.45 -14.33
N ASP A 35 -12.10 -15.79 -14.62
CA ASP A 35 -13.23 -15.73 -13.68
C ASP A 35 -12.97 -16.59 -12.43
N CYS A 36 -12.46 -17.82 -12.61
CA CYS A 36 -12.08 -18.67 -11.48
C CYS A 36 -10.92 -18.07 -10.67
N CYS A 37 -9.91 -17.50 -11.33
CA CYS A 37 -8.82 -16.79 -10.66
C CYS A 37 -9.34 -15.59 -9.85
N MET A 38 -10.36 -14.88 -10.36
CA MET A 38 -11.01 -13.76 -9.66
C MET A 38 -11.73 -14.20 -8.40
N GLN A 39 -12.51 -15.28 -8.49
CA GLN A 39 -13.20 -15.88 -7.33
C GLN A 39 -12.19 -16.30 -6.24
N GLN A 40 -10.99 -16.69 -6.65
CA GLN A 40 -9.90 -17.08 -5.76
C GLN A 40 -9.00 -15.92 -5.32
N ARG A 41 -9.33 -14.67 -5.67
CA ARG A 41 -8.52 -13.46 -5.38
C ARG A 41 -7.11 -13.50 -6.00
N SER A 42 -6.90 -14.33 -7.02
CA SER A 42 -5.68 -14.39 -7.83
C SER A 42 -5.76 -13.38 -8.97
N TYR A 43 -5.82 -12.09 -8.61
CA TYR A 43 -6.15 -11.01 -9.55
C TYR A 43 -5.08 -10.79 -10.62
N HIS A 44 -3.80 -11.05 -10.32
CA HIS A 44 -2.72 -10.96 -11.29
C HIS A 44 -2.91 -11.97 -12.43
N LEU A 45 -3.16 -13.24 -12.09
CA LEU A 45 -3.36 -14.31 -13.06
C LEU A 45 -4.65 -14.09 -13.85
N SER A 46 -5.70 -13.62 -13.18
CA SER A 46 -6.93 -13.18 -13.83
C SER A 46 -6.66 -12.09 -14.89
N SER A 47 -5.99 -11.01 -14.51
CA SER A 47 -5.67 -9.91 -15.42
C SER A 47 -4.87 -10.39 -16.63
N GLN A 48 -3.86 -11.23 -16.41
CA GLN A 48 -3.07 -11.83 -17.48
C GLN A 48 -3.94 -12.64 -18.44
N LYS A 49 -4.86 -13.45 -17.92
CA LYS A 49 -5.72 -14.32 -18.74
C LYS A 49 -6.78 -13.53 -19.51
N TYR A 50 -7.35 -12.48 -18.94
CA TYR A 50 -8.21 -11.56 -19.70
C TYR A 50 -7.45 -10.84 -20.82
N THR A 51 -6.22 -10.39 -20.57
CA THR A 51 -5.37 -9.80 -21.62
C THR A 51 -5.04 -10.81 -22.71
N GLN A 52 -4.73 -12.06 -22.35
CA GLN A 52 -4.46 -13.14 -23.32
C GLN A 52 -5.67 -13.49 -24.20
N ALA A 53 -6.90 -13.27 -23.71
CA ALA A 53 -8.14 -13.52 -24.45
C ALA A 53 -8.45 -12.44 -25.50
N GLY A 54 -7.59 -11.42 -25.66
CA GLY A 54 -7.81 -10.33 -26.62
C GLY A 54 -9.00 -9.42 -26.28
N ASN A 55 -9.69 -9.66 -25.17
CA ASN A 55 -10.79 -8.83 -24.74
C ASN A 55 -10.24 -7.62 -23.99
N LYS A 56 -10.56 -6.41 -24.48
CA LYS A 56 -10.43 -5.18 -23.68
C LYS A 56 -11.17 -5.45 -22.38
N ILE A 57 -10.42 -5.45 -21.27
CA ILE A 57 -10.85 -5.83 -19.93
C ILE A 57 -12.33 -5.46 -19.71
N LYS A 58 -13.22 -6.45 -19.63
CA LYS A 58 -14.66 -6.22 -19.39
C LYS A 58 -14.83 -5.45 -18.07
N GLY A 59 -15.85 -4.61 -17.92
CA GLY A 59 -16.03 -3.74 -16.74
C GLY A 59 -15.84 -4.45 -15.39
N ARG A 60 -16.34 -5.67 -15.24
CA ARG A 60 -16.14 -6.52 -14.04
C ARG A 60 -14.68 -6.88 -13.74
N ALA A 61 -13.87 -7.08 -14.78
CA ALA A 61 -12.45 -7.36 -14.64
C ALA A 61 -11.66 -6.09 -14.28
N LEU A 62 -12.10 -4.91 -14.73
CA LEU A 62 -11.53 -3.62 -14.33
C LEU A 62 -11.81 -3.30 -12.85
N ASP A 63 -13.03 -3.52 -12.37
CA ASP A 63 -13.39 -3.31 -10.97
C ASP A 63 -12.51 -4.14 -10.02
N SER A 64 -12.31 -5.42 -10.35
CA SER A 64 -11.51 -6.31 -9.51
C SER A 64 -10.01 -6.02 -9.63
N LEU A 65 -9.56 -5.57 -10.80
CA LEU A 65 -8.18 -5.11 -10.97
C LEU A 65 -7.92 -3.84 -10.16
N ALA A 66 -8.90 -2.95 -10.05
CA ALA A 66 -8.81 -1.79 -9.17
C ALA A 66 -8.67 -2.20 -7.70
N THR A 67 -9.51 -3.13 -7.22
CA THR A 67 -9.41 -3.69 -5.87
C THR A 67 -8.06 -4.37 -5.61
N PHE A 68 -7.50 -5.07 -6.59
CA PHE A 68 -6.17 -5.67 -6.48
C PHE A 68 -5.08 -4.62 -6.28
N TYR A 69 -5.07 -3.61 -7.14
CA TYR A 69 -4.08 -2.55 -7.05
C TYR A 69 -4.21 -1.74 -5.75
N ASP A 70 -5.43 -1.54 -5.24
CA ASP A 70 -5.66 -0.93 -3.94
C ASP A 70 -5.07 -1.78 -2.80
N ALA A 71 -5.31 -3.09 -2.81
CA ALA A 71 -4.69 -4.01 -1.84
C ALA A 71 -3.16 -4.02 -1.93
N CYS A 72 -2.60 -3.92 -3.14
CA CYS A 72 -1.16 -3.76 -3.33
C CYS A 72 -0.65 -2.44 -2.73
N ALA A 73 -1.36 -1.34 -2.91
CA ALA A 73 -0.99 -0.06 -2.31
C ALA A 73 -0.98 -0.15 -0.78
N GLN A 74 -1.99 -0.78 -0.19
CA GLN A 74 -2.08 -0.97 1.26
C GLN A 74 -0.90 -1.77 1.82
N VAL A 75 -0.53 -2.87 1.17
CA VAL A 75 0.64 -3.68 1.58
C VAL A 75 1.94 -2.89 1.47
N GLU A 76 2.13 -2.12 0.39
CA GLU A 76 3.31 -1.25 0.23
C GLU A 76 3.39 -0.17 1.33
N ILE A 77 2.25 0.35 1.81
CA ILE A 77 2.18 1.29 2.93
C ILE A 77 2.50 0.60 4.26
N ASP A 78 1.76 -0.46 4.60
CA ASP A 78 1.78 -1.05 5.94
C ASP A 78 3.05 -1.85 6.21
N GLU A 79 3.45 -2.70 5.28
CA GLU A 79 4.55 -3.66 5.46
C GLU A 79 5.90 -3.08 5.04
N TYR A 80 5.90 -2.22 4.01
CA TYR A 80 7.13 -1.75 3.37
C TYR A 80 7.38 -0.25 3.53
N GLN A 81 6.41 0.52 4.03
CA GLN A 81 6.49 1.99 4.14
C GLN A 81 6.93 2.66 2.83
N ASN A 82 6.60 2.04 1.69
CA ASN A 82 7.03 2.41 0.34
C ASN A 82 5.92 3.18 -0.37
N TYR A 83 5.83 4.46 -0.04
CA TYR A 83 4.77 5.35 -0.51
C TYR A 83 4.86 5.66 -2.01
N ASP A 84 6.05 5.65 -2.64
CA ASP A 84 6.19 5.80 -4.09
C ASP A 84 5.55 4.63 -4.85
N LYS A 85 5.79 3.38 -4.38
CA LYS A 85 5.15 2.21 -4.99
C LYS A 85 3.65 2.16 -4.71
N ALA A 86 3.24 2.53 -3.50
CA ALA A 86 1.82 2.64 -3.17
C ALA A 86 1.11 3.65 -4.08
N LEU A 87 1.73 4.80 -4.34
CA LEU A 87 1.22 5.81 -5.27
C LEU A 87 1.09 5.26 -6.70
N GLY A 88 2.09 4.52 -7.16
CA GLY A 88 2.03 3.84 -8.46
C GLY A 88 0.87 2.83 -8.54
N ALA A 89 0.75 1.95 -7.55
CA ALA A 89 -0.33 0.97 -7.48
C ALA A 89 -1.72 1.65 -7.43
N LEU A 90 -1.90 2.64 -6.56
CA LEU A 90 -3.18 3.33 -6.42
C LEU A 90 -3.57 4.13 -7.68
N THR A 91 -2.57 4.64 -8.42
CA THR A 91 -2.79 5.26 -9.74
C THR A 91 -3.30 4.25 -10.76
N GLU A 92 -2.79 3.02 -10.76
CA GLU A 92 -3.33 1.94 -11.61
C GLU A 92 -4.73 1.51 -11.16
N ALA A 93 -5.00 1.47 -9.84
CA ALA A 93 -6.34 1.22 -9.31
C ALA A 93 -7.35 2.25 -9.85
N TYR A 94 -6.99 3.54 -9.77
CA TYR A 94 -7.76 4.64 -10.31
C TYR A 94 -8.02 4.49 -11.82
N LYS A 95 -6.99 4.20 -12.62
CA LYS A 95 -7.14 4.01 -14.08
C LYS A 95 -8.10 2.86 -14.41
N CYS A 96 -8.06 1.78 -13.63
CA CYS A 96 -8.97 0.65 -13.81
C CYS A 96 -10.40 1.05 -13.46
N MET A 97 -10.62 1.65 -12.29
CA MET A 97 -11.94 2.09 -11.84
C MET A 97 -12.56 3.14 -12.77
N ALA A 98 -11.79 4.10 -13.25
CA ALA A 98 -12.27 5.14 -14.17
C ALA A 98 -12.67 4.61 -15.56
N LYS A 99 -12.12 3.47 -15.98
CA LYS A 99 -12.44 2.83 -17.28
C LYS A 99 -13.50 1.75 -17.16
N ALA A 100 -13.83 1.30 -15.95
CA ALA A 100 -14.80 0.25 -15.75
C ALA A 100 -16.17 0.67 -16.28
N LYS A 101 -16.84 -0.21 -17.03
CA LYS A 101 -18.25 -0.01 -17.39
C LYS A 101 -19.09 -0.65 -16.30
N THR A 102 -19.64 0.15 -15.39
CA THR A 102 -20.49 -0.30 -14.29
C THR A 102 -21.96 -0.04 -14.58
N LYS A 103 -22.83 -0.84 -13.95
CA LYS A 103 -24.29 -0.70 -14.02
C LYS A 103 -24.78 0.51 -13.21
N ASN A 104 -24.00 0.96 -12.23
CA ASN A 104 -24.29 2.11 -11.39
C ASN A 104 -23.17 3.16 -11.56
N PRO A 105 -23.40 4.20 -12.38
CA PRO A 105 -22.43 5.27 -12.60
C PRO A 105 -22.13 6.08 -11.33
N THR A 106 -23.10 6.28 -10.44
CA THR A 106 -22.91 7.07 -9.21
C THR A 106 -21.90 6.40 -8.27
N ASP A 107 -22.05 5.11 -8.00
CA ASP A 107 -21.07 4.34 -7.20
C ASP A 107 -19.67 4.37 -7.82
N GLN A 108 -19.59 4.45 -9.15
CA GLN A 108 -18.31 4.57 -9.85
C GLN A 108 -17.65 5.90 -9.54
N GLU A 109 -18.39 6.99 -9.71
CA GLU A 109 -17.91 8.35 -9.49
C GLU A 109 -17.43 8.53 -8.05
N GLU A 110 -18.17 8.00 -7.07
CA GLU A 110 -17.77 8.01 -5.66
C GLU A 110 -16.46 7.25 -5.42
N LYS A 111 -16.31 6.04 -5.97
CA LYS A 111 -15.07 5.25 -5.85
C LYS A 111 -13.89 5.93 -6.55
N VAL A 112 -14.13 6.54 -7.71
CA VAL A 112 -13.12 7.29 -8.46
C VAL A 112 -12.70 8.53 -7.66
N ALA A 113 -13.63 9.25 -7.04
CA ALA A 113 -13.34 10.39 -6.17
C ALA A 113 -12.54 9.97 -4.93
N TYR A 114 -12.94 8.88 -4.28
CA TYR A 114 -12.22 8.31 -3.13
C TYR A 114 -10.76 7.94 -3.49
N LEU A 115 -10.55 7.26 -4.62
CA LEU A 115 -9.19 6.95 -5.09
C LEU A 115 -8.39 8.20 -5.43
N LYS A 116 -9.01 9.23 -6.05
CA LYS A 116 -8.35 10.51 -6.33
C LYS A 116 -7.89 11.21 -5.05
N GLN A 117 -8.74 11.26 -4.02
CA GLN A 117 -8.41 11.88 -2.73
C GLN A 117 -7.20 11.19 -2.10
N ARG A 118 -7.22 9.85 -2.02
CA ARG A 118 -6.10 9.06 -1.48
C ARG A 118 -4.80 9.22 -2.25
N ILE A 119 -4.88 9.27 -3.59
CA ILE A 119 -3.73 9.61 -4.45
C ILE A 119 -3.18 11.01 -4.10
N GLY A 120 -4.07 11.97 -3.83
CA GLY A 120 -3.71 13.32 -3.38
C GLY A 120 -2.89 13.31 -2.10
N PHE A 121 -3.34 12.57 -1.07
CA PHE A 121 -2.61 12.42 0.18
C PHE A 121 -1.23 11.75 -0.02
N LEU A 122 -1.17 10.68 -0.79
CA LEU A 122 0.11 10.02 -1.12
C LEU A 122 1.08 10.98 -1.82
N LYS A 123 0.60 11.79 -2.77
CA LYS A 123 1.42 12.79 -3.47
C LYS A 123 1.96 13.84 -2.50
N LYS A 124 1.10 14.41 -1.64
CA LYS A 124 1.52 15.39 -0.63
C LYS A 124 2.58 14.79 0.31
N PHE A 125 2.38 13.56 0.77
CA PHE A 125 3.32 12.90 1.68
C PHE A 125 4.66 12.54 1.02
N VAL A 126 4.63 11.97 -0.19
CA VAL A 126 5.85 11.68 -0.97
C VAL A 126 6.60 12.98 -1.28
N GLN A 127 5.90 14.07 -1.59
CA GLN A 127 6.52 15.37 -1.80
C GLN A 127 7.21 15.88 -0.53
N ALA A 128 6.54 15.83 0.62
CA ALA A 128 7.13 16.26 1.89
C ALA A 128 8.40 15.46 2.22
N ARG A 129 8.42 14.14 1.95
CA ARG A 129 9.62 13.31 2.13
C ARG A 129 10.78 13.71 1.22
N ARG A 130 10.50 14.09 -0.02
CA ARG A 130 11.52 14.56 -0.98
C ARG A 130 12.04 15.94 -0.60
N THR A 131 11.13 16.87 -0.29
CA THR A 131 11.47 18.22 0.17
C THR A 131 12.34 18.18 1.42
N TYR A 132 12.19 17.17 2.29
CA TYR A 132 13.02 17.05 3.49
C TYR A 132 14.53 16.94 3.19
N GLU A 133 14.92 16.43 2.02
CA GLU A 133 16.34 16.36 1.61
C GLU A 133 16.92 17.73 1.25
N GLU A 134 16.08 18.67 0.84
CA GLU A 134 16.45 20.01 0.37
C GLU A 134 16.17 21.10 1.40
N ASP A 135 14.97 21.08 2.00
CA ASP A 135 14.47 22.00 3.01
C ASP A 135 13.69 21.24 4.10
N PRO A 136 14.39 20.84 5.20
CA PRO A 136 13.76 20.11 6.29
C PRO A 136 12.65 20.88 7.01
N ASP A 137 12.76 22.20 7.12
CA ASP A 137 11.78 23.03 7.85
C ASP A 137 10.49 23.16 7.04
N GLU A 138 10.59 23.34 5.73
CA GLU A 138 9.43 23.35 4.84
C GLU A 138 8.74 21.98 4.79
N ALA A 139 9.51 20.89 4.73
CA ALA A 139 8.94 19.54 4.79
C ALA A 139 8.14 19.28 6.08
N VAL A 140 8.59 19.79 7.23
CA VAL A 140 7.86 19.68 8.50
C VAL A 140 6.58 20.50 8.48
N LYS A 141 6.57 21.71 7.92
CA LYS A 141 5.33 22.48 7.73
C LYS A 141 4.33 21.74 6.85
N GLN A 142 4.79 21.14 5.76
CA GLN A 142 3.96 20.31 4.89
C GLN A 142 3.37 19.10 5.63
N CYS A 143 4.14 18.48 6.54
CA CYS A 143 3.65 17.40 7.39
C CYS A 143 2.56 17.88 8.36
N HIS A 144 2.70 19.06 8.96
CA HIS A 144 1.64 19.64 9.81
C HIS A 144 0.36 19.92 9.04
N ILE A 145 0.46 20.58 7.87
CA ILE A 145 -0.68 20.82 6.99
C ILE A 145 -1.35 19.49 6.60
N LEU A 146 -0.54 18.47 6.27
CA LEU A 146 -1.07 17.15 5.93
C LEU A 146 -1.84 16.51 7.09
N LEU A 147 -1.38 16.66 8.33
CA LEU A 147 -2.07 16.16 9.52
C LEU A 147 -3.43 16.84 9.74
N GLU A 148 -3.64 18.06 9.26
CA GLU A 148 -4.94 18.75 9.35
C GLU A 148 -5.97 18.23 8.35
N GLU A 149 -5.53 17.49 7.31
CA GLU A 149 -6.44 16.96 6.30
C GLU A 149 -7.34 15.85 6.88
N PRO A 150 -8.67 15.93 6.66
CA PRO A 150 -9.59 14.87 7.06
C PRO A 150 -9.32 13.61 6.24
N ASP A 151 -9.58 12.45 6.83
CA ASP A 151 -9.44 11.13 6.21
C ASP A 151 -8.02 10.78 5.72
N LEU A 152 -6.98 11.47 6.21
CA LEU A 152 -5.58 11.19 5.87
C LEU A 152 -5.23 9.71 6.06
N GLU A 153 -5.72 9.12 7.15
CA GLU A 153 -5.51 7.72 7.55
C GLU A 153 -5.98 6.70 6.51
N THR A 154 -6.82 7.11 5.55
CA THR A 154 -7.24 6.24 4.44
C THR A 154 -6.12 5.96 3.44
N ALA A 155 -5.06 6.77 3.42
CA ALA A 155 -3.96 6.67 2.45
C ALA A 155 -2.57 6.72 3.07
N VAL A 156 -2.41 7.38 4.22
CA VAL A 156 -1.12 7.56 4.87
C VAL A 156 -1.25 7.21 6.34
N ARG A 157 -0.30 6.43 6.87
CA ARG A 157 -0.30 6.14 8.30
C ARG A 157 0.10 7.40 9.04
N VAL A 158 -0.81 7.94 9.83
CA VAL A 158 -0.62 9.16 10.64
C VAL A 158 0.68 9.08 11.47
N GLY A 159 1.01 7.90 11.97
CA GLY A 159 2.26 7.68 12.70
C GLY A 159 3.54 7.90 11.89
N ASP A 160 3.55 7.61 10.58
CA ASP A 160 4.71 7.89 9.73
C ASP A 160 4.92 9.39 9.53
N VAL A 161 3.84 10.18 9.49
CA VAL A 161 3.90 11.64 9.40
C VAL A 161 4.48 12.23 10.69
N TYR A 162 3.96 11.81 11.84
CA TYR A 162 4.54 12.19 13.14
C TYR A 162 5.99 11.72 13.29
N GLY A 163 6.34 10.55 12.76
CA GLY A 163 7.71 10.03 12.78
C GLY A 163 8.71 10.99 12.14
N ILE A 164 8.35 11.61 11.01
CA ILE A 164 9.19 12.63 10.35
C ILE A 164 9.38 13.86 11.25
N ILE A 165 8.30 14.37 11.84
CA ILE A 165 8.32 15.59 12.68
C ILE A 165 9.13 15.36 13.97
N VAL A 166 8.93 14.22 14.64
CA VAL A 166 9.65 13.86 15.87
C VAL A 166 11.15 13.73 15.59
N GLU A 167 11.50 13.03 14.51
CA GLU A 167 12.89 12.82 14.13
C GLU A 167 13.57 14.15 13.75
N HIS A 168 12.86 15.07 13.10
CA HIS A 168 13.37 16.40 12.79
C HIS A 168 13.74 17.18 14.06
N TYR A 169 12.84 17.28 15.04
CA TYR A 169 13.13 17.99 16.28
C TYR A 169 14.22 17.30 17.11
N ALA A 170 14.27 15.97 17.09
CA ALA A 170 15.33 15.21 17.74
C ALA A 170 16.72 15.49 17.12
N ARG A 171 16.82 15.62 15.79
CA ARG A 171 18.08 16.00 15.11
C ARG A 171 18.58 17.38 15.52
N GLN A 172 17.66 18.29 15.84
CA GLN A 172 17.98 19.61 16.36
C GLN A 172 18.24 19.63 17.88
N GLN A 173 18.24 18.46 18.53
CA GLN A 173 18.32 18.32 19.99
C GLN A 173 17.17 19.04 20.74
N ASN A 174 16.10 19.38 20.03
CA ASN A 174 14.91 20.00 20.61
C ASN A 174 13.97 18.92 21.16
N TYR A 175 14.43 18.25 22.21
CA TYR A 175 13.71 17.12 22.80
C TYR A 175 12.38 17.51 23.44
N THR A 176 12.24 18.76 23.91
CA THR A 176 10.96 19.26 24.45
C THR A 176 9.88 19.29 23.37
N LYS A 177 10.19 19.81 22.17
CA LYS A 177 9.26 19.78 21.03
C LYS A 177 9.05 18.37 20.50
N ALA A 178 10.10 17.55 20.43
CA ALA A 178 9.96 16.15 20.03
C ALA A 178 8.99 15.40 20.95
N PHE A 179 9.07 15.62 22.27
CA PHE A 179 8.17 15.02 23.25
C PHE A 179 6.73 15.52 23.09
N SER A 180 6.51 16.82 22.87
CA SER A 180 5.15 17.35 22.70
C SER A 180 4.45 16.75 21.48
N VAL A 181 5.20 16.57 20.37
CA VAL A 181 4.68 15.92 19.16
C VAL A 181 4.38 14.44 19.41
N MET A 182 5.22 13.74 20.18
CA MET A 182 4.92 12.35 20.60
C MET A 182 3.64 12.27 21.43
N GLU A 183 3.41 13.19 22.36
CA GLU A 183 2.17 13.21 23.15
C GLU A 183 0.94 13.53 22.30
N GLU A 184 1.07 14.43 21.32
CA GLU A 184 0.01 14.70 20.34
C GLU A 184 -0.35 13.43 19.54
N MET A 185 0.65 12.71 19.03
CA MET A 185 0.46 11.44 18.33
C MET A 185 -0.27 10.40 19.19
N ARG A 186 0.03 10.30 20.50
CA ARG A 186 -0.70 9.40 21.41
C ARG A 186 -2.17 9.78 21.60
N ARG A 187 -2.48 11.09 21.60
CA ARG A 187 -3.86 11.57 21.72
C ARG A 187 -4.66 11.24 20.46
N ARG A 188 -4.04 11.40 19.29
CA ARG A 188 -4.69 11.12 17.99
C ARG A 188 -4.82 9.62 17.71
N VAL A 189 -3.84 8.82 18.12
CA VAL A 189 -3.84 7.37 17.95
C VAL A 189 -3.69 6.69 19.32
N PRO A 190 -4.80 6.44 20.03
CA PRO A 190 -4.77 5.74 21.30
C PRO A 190 -4.09 4.37 21.16
N ASN A 191 -3.29 3.97 22.15
CA ASN A 191 -2.53 2.71 22.18
C ASN A 191 -1.46 2.56 21.08
N VAL A 192 -1.02 3.66 20.45
CA VAL A 192 0.05 3.61 19.47
C VAL A 192 1.35 3.06 20.07
N ASN A 193 1.96 2.09 19.39
CA ASN A 193 3.32 1.68 19.69
C ASN A 193 4.31 2.59 18.96
N MET A 194 4.83 3.57 19.69
CA MET A 194 5.78 4.57 19.20
C MET A 194 7.00 3.98 18.48
N ALA A 195 7.46 2.81 18.92
CA ALA A 195 8.66 2.17 18.37
C ALA A 195 8.47 1.67 16.92
N TYR A 196 7.24 1.63 16.40
CA TYR A 196 7.00 1.34 14.98
C TYR A 196 7.25 2.53 14.05
N TYR A 197 7.23 3.75 14.59
CA TYR A 197 7.28 5.00 13.80
C TYR A 197 8.49 5.86 14.13
N VAL A 198 9.02 5.77 15.35
CA VAL A 198 10.14 6.57 15.84
C VAL A 198 11.26 5.66 16.31
N ASN A 199 12.50 6.02 16.01
CA ASN A 199 13.68 5.27 16.45
C ASN A 199 13.74 5.18 17.98
N MET A 200 14.06 3.99 18.51
CA MET A 200 14.15 3.79 19.96
C MET A 200 15.15 4.74 20.65
N LYS A 201 16.28 5.05 20.00
CA LYS A 201 17.25 6.01 20.53
C LYS A 201 16.66 7.42 20.66
N THR A 202 15.88 7.83 19.66
CA THR A 202 15.15 9.10 19.67
C THR A 202 14.12 9.11 20.80
N ILE A 203 13.37 8.03 20.98
CA ILE A 203 12.39 7.88 22.08
C ILE A 203 13.09 8.00 23.45
N GLU A 204 14.16 7.25 23.67
CA GLU A 204 14.92 7.23 24.93
C GLU A 204 15.54 8.60 25.23
N ALA A 205 16.16 9.24 24.24
CA ALA A 205 16.78 10.56 24.39
C ALA A 205 15.73 11.62 24.75
N THR A 206 14.59 11.61 24.04
CA THR A 206 13.48 12.53 24.27
C THR A 206 12.91 12.39 25.68
N HIS A 207 12.60 11.16 26.14
CA HIS A 207 12.10 10.89 27.49
C HIS A 207 13.11 11.29 28.59
N LYS A 208 14.39 10.95 28.39
CA LYS A 208 15.46 11.32 29.32
C LYS A 208 15.59 12.83 29.46
N ALA A 209 15.52 13.56 28.35
CA ALA A 209 15.70 15.02 28.35
C ALA A 209 14.58 15.75 29.09
N VAL A 210 13.35 15.23 29.06
CA VAL A 210 12.20 15.84 29.76
C VAL A 210 11.93 15.25 31.14
N GLY A 211 12.76 14.30 31.61
CA GLY A 211 12.57 13.63 32.90
C GLY A 211 11.32 12.75 32.97
N ALA A 212 10.74 12.35 31.83
CA ALA A 212 9.56 11.50 31.78
C ALA A 212 9.95 10.02 31.87
N PRO A 213 9.17 9.19 32.59
CA PRO A 213 9.40 7.75 32.61
C PRO A 213 9.11 7.15 31.24
N LEU A 214 10.05 6.34 30.75
CA LEU A 214 9.82 5.45 29.61
C LEU A 214 8.74 4.43 30.01
N MET A 215 7.48 4.73 29.67
CA MET A 215 6.39 3.77 29.76
C MET A 215 6.74 2.56 28.87
N ARG A 216 7.24 1.48 29.49
CA ARG A 216 7.37 0.17 28.84
C ARG A 216 5.96 -0.37 28.61
N GLY A 217 5.34 0.00 27.49
CA GLY A 217 4.07 -0.58 27.07
C GLY A 217 4.17 -2.10 26.99
N HIS A 218 3.29 -2.78 27.73
CA HIS A 218 2.98 -4.21 27.60
C HIS A 218 2.75 -4.57 26.13
N GLY A 219 3.64 -5.40 25.57
CA GLY A 219 3.52 -5.80 24.17
C GLY A 219 4.72 -6.53 23.56
N ARG A 220 5.59 -7.17 24.35
CA ARG A 220 6.39 -8.29 23.80
C ARG A 220 5.45 -9.48 23.59
N ARG A 221 4.76 -9.53 22.45
CA ARG A 221 4.51 -10.82 21.82
C ARG A 221 5.66 -11.04 20.86
N GLU A 222 6.50 -12.02 21.18
CA GLU A 222 7.51 -12.56 20.29
C GLU A 222 6.83 -13.18 19.05
N GLY A 223 6.43 -12.33 18.11
CA GLY A 223 6.28 -12.72 16.72
C GLY A 223 7.67 -12.67 16.10
N LYS A 224 8.39 -13.79 16.15
CA LYS A 224 9.66 -13.94 15.40
C LYS A 224 9.41 -13.61 13.93
N HIS A 225 9.85 -12.45 13.46
CA HIS A 225 10.08 -12.24 12.05
C HIS A 225 11.46 -11.60 11.83
N PRO A 226 12.37 -12.29 11.10
CA PRO A 226 13.76 -11.89 11.00
C PRO A 226 13.89 -10.74 9.99
N ALA A 227 14.03 -9.53 10.52
CA ALA A 227 14.66 -8.44 9.79
C ALA A 227 16.08 -8.87 9.41
N GLY A 228 16.38 -8.91 8.11
CA GLY A 228 17.77 -8.90 7.66
C GLY A 228 18.14 -9.84 6.51
N ASN A 229 17.50 -11.01 6.37
CA ASN A 229 17.94 -11.99 5.33
C ASN A 229 16.85 -12.49 4.37
N TRP A 230 15.57 -12.24 4.65
CA TRP A 230 14.45 -12.66 3.78
C TRP A 230 14.15 -11.67 2.64
N THR A 231 14.56 -10.41 2.81
CA THR A 231 14.43 -9.32 1.84
C THR A 231 15.18 -9.62 0.54
N LYS A 232 16.42 -10.15 0.60
CA LYS A 232 17.19 -10.48 -0.60
C LYS A 232 16.60 -11.63 -1.43
N MET A 233 15.93 -12.62 -0.82
CA MET A 233 15.33 -13.75 -1.54
C MET A 233 14.00 -13.38 -2.20
N LYS A 234 13.13 -12.62 -1.53
CA LYS A 234 11.86 -12.15 -2.11
C LYS A 234 12.08 -11.01 -3.12
N GLU A 235 13.01 -10.11 -2.87
CA GLU A 235 13.40 -9.08 -3.85
C GLU A 235 14.00 -9.71 -5.11
N LYS A 236 14.81 -10.78 -5.00
CA LYS A 236 15.29 -11.53 -6.18
C LYS A 236 14.15 -12.25 -6.91
N ARG A 237 13.16 -12.85 -6.20
CA ARG A 237 12.01 -13.51 -6.83
C ARG A 237 11.05 -12.51 -7.50
N LEU A 238 10.80 -11.35 -6.89
CA LEU A 238 9.96 -10.29 -7.46
C LEU A 238 10.68 -9.47 -8.54
N ARG A 239 11.98 -9.14 -8.40
CA ARG A 239 12.77 -8.51 -9.49
C ARG A 239 12.88 -9.43 -10.71
N ARG A 240 12.97 -10.75 -10.52
CA ARG A 240 12.91 -11.72 -11.64
C ARG A 240 11.54 -11.77 -12.30
N ARG A 241 10.45 -11.53 -11.55
CA ARG A 241 9.07 -11.45 -12.07
C ARG A 241 8.79 -10.11 -12.78
N TRP A 242 9.41 -9.02 -12.33
CA TRP A 242 9.34 -7.69 -12.96
C TRP A 242 10.21 -7.53 -14.22
N LYS A 243 11.37 -8.20 -14.30
CA LYS A 243 12.25 -8.16 -15.50
C LYS A 243 11.80 -9.06 -16.66
N ARG A 244 10.71 -9.83 -16.49
CA ARG A 244 10.09 -10.65 -17.54
C ARG A 244 8.68 -10.16 -17.91
N ILE A 245 8.34 -8.95 -17.48
CA ILE A 245 7.24 -8.17 -18.06
C ILE A 245 7.76 -7.57 -19.37
#